data_AF-A0A2R6I5K1-F1
#
_entry.id   AF-A0A2R6I5K1-F1
#
_cell.length_a   1.000
_cell.length_b   1.000
_cell.length_c   1.000
_cell.angle_alpha   90.00
_cell.angle_beta   90.00
_cell.angle_gamma   90.00
#
_symmetry.space_group_name_H-M   'P 1'
#
loop_
_entity.id
_entity.type
_entity.pdbx_description
1 polymer ?
#
loop_
_entity_poly.entity_id
_entity_poly.type
_entity_poly.pdbx_seq_one_letter_code
_entity_poly.pdbx_strand_id
1 'polypeptide(L)'
;MVDEVERLTRLARDAIDENEAAAYRERRADLLADHDYTARLRGENTGETLVLHPSEWVVDGNVHPDRIEDIDRGVEIPLEGAVDTDDWDAVDEHNMTVAERVAETHGEVHGANARAFATFMSNHYARPVEEATGRMREEFLTEYFPRNAWPDDDQRAVVEESLDLVAETAAAES
;
A
#
# COMPACT_ATOMS: atom_id res chain seq x y z
N MET A 1 2.71 -2.27 -20.44
CA MET A 1 2.04 -0.96 -20.21
C MET A 1 1.40 -0.97 -18.84
N VAL A 2 0.42 -1.85 -18.58
CA VAL A 2 -0.31 -1.98 -17.30
C VAL A 2 0.63 -1.96 -16.08
N ASP A 3 1.61 -2.86 -16.01
CA ASP A 3 2.54 -2.96 -14.87
C ASP A 3 3.34 -1.67 -14.60
N GLU A 4 3.78 -0.98 -15.66
CA GLU A 4 4.54 0.28 -15.51
C GLU A 4 3.62 1.42 -15.07
N VAL A 5 2.38 1.46 -15.57
CA VAL A 5 1.37 2.45 -15.16
C VAL A 5 0.96 2.24 -13.71
N GLU A 6 0.81 0.98 -13.27
CA GLU A 6 0.60 0.64 -11.86
C GLU A 6 1.78 1.10 -11.01
N ARG A 7 3.01 0.73 -11.40
CA ARG A 7 4.23 1.10 -10.67
C ARG A 7 4.37 2.62 -10.52
N LEU A 8 4.21 3.37 -11.60
CA LEU A 8 4.24 4.84 -11.58
C LEU A 8 3.13 5.42 -10.71
N THR A 9 1.96 4.78 -10.67
CA THR A 9 0.87 5.21 -9.80
C THR A 9 1.18 4.97 -8.33
N ARG A 10 1.78 3.83 -7.98
CA ARG A 10 2.24 3.56 -6.60
C ARG A 10 3.32 4.56 -6.18
N LEU A 11 4.35 4.76 -7.01
CA LEU A 11 5.41 5.75 -6.76
C LEU A 11 4.86 7.17 -6.57
N ALA A 12 3.90 7.60 -7.39
CA ALA A 12 3.27 8.92 -7.25
C ALA A 12 2.45 9.09 -5.96
N ARG A 13 2.02 7.99 -5.32
CA ARG A 13 1.26 8.00 -4.06
C ARG A 13 2.18 7.95 -2.86
N ASP A 14 3.28 7.21 -2.96
CA ASP A 14 4.25 7.07 -1.87
C ASP A 14 5.30 8.20 -1.85
N ALA A 15 5.37 9.02 -2.90
CA ALA A 15 6.27 10.17 -2.98
C ALA A 15 5.93 11.25 -1.95
N ILE A 16 6.92 11.66 -1.17
CA ILE A 16 6.82 12.74 -0.16
C ILE A 16 6.90 14.12 -0.83
N ASP A 17 7.70 14.25 -1.90
CA ASP A 17 7.85 15.49 -2.67
C ASP A 17 6.77 15.55 -3.76
N GLU A 18 5.95 16.61 -3.74
CA GLU A 18 4.88 16.79 -4.73
C GLU A 18 5.40 16.95 -6.16
N ASN A 19 6.62 17.46 -6.36
CA ASN A 19 7.23 17.52 -7.69
C ASN A 19 7.62 16.13 -8.19
N GLU A 20 8.12 15.27 -7.30
CA GLU A 20 8.42 13.89 -7.63
C GLU A 20 7.13 13.13 -7.96
N ALA A 21 6.10 13.31 -7.13
CA ALA A 21 4.78 12.76 -7.37
C ALA A 21 4.20 13.21 -8.72
N ALA A 22 4.31 14.51 -9.05
CA ALA A 22 3.88 15.07 -10.32
C ALA A 22 4.66 14.48 -11.51
N ALA A 23 5.97 14.30 -11.40
CA ALA A 23 6.79 13.71 -12.45
C ALA A 23 6.39 12.25 -12.74
N TYR A 24 6.08 11.45 -11.71
CA TYR A 24 5.54 10.11 -11.92
C TYR A 24 4.16 10.13 -12.60
N ARG A 25 3.28 11.07 -12.24
CA ARG A 25 1.96 11.23 -12.88
C ARG A 25 2.06 11.68 -14.34
N GLU A 26 3.00 12.57 -14.67
CA GLU A 26 3.26 13.02 -16.03
C GLU A 26 3.76 11.88 -16.91
N ARG A 27 4.81 11.17 -16.46
CA ARG A 27 5.34 10.00 -17.16
C ARG A 27 4.27 8.92 -17.38
N ARG A 28 3.38 8.72 -16.41
CA ARG A 28 2.25 7.80 -16.54
C ARG A 28 1.27 8.28 -17.61
N ALA A 29 0.96 9.57 -17.64
CA ALA A 29 0.05 10.16 -18.62
C ALA A 29 0.61 10.03 -20.04
N ASP A 30 1.90 10.31 -20.24
CA ASP A 30 2.59 10.14 -21.52
C ASP A 30 2.53 8.70 -22.01
N LEU A 31 2.86 7.74 -21.13
CA LEU A 31 2.79 6.32 -21.46
C LEU A 31 1.37 5.88 -21.86
N LEU A 32 0.33 6.36 -21.18
CA LEU A 32 -1.05 6.03 -21.51
C LEU A 32 -1.49 6.68 -22.83
N ALA A 33 -1.05 7.91 -23.11
CA ALA A 33 -1.35 8.61 -24.34
C ALA A 33 -0.77 7.90 -25.57
N ASP A 34 0.44 7.33 -25.47
CA ASP A 34 1.06 6.50 -26.53
C ASP A 34 0.22 5.26 -26.89
N HIS A 35 -0.71 4.87 -26.02
CA HIS A 35 -1.58 3.72 -26.19
C HIS A 35 -3.07 4.09 -26.38
N ASP A 36 -3.42 5.39 -26.48
CA ASP A 36 -4.81 5.88 -26.52
C ASP A 36 -5.65 5.51 -25.27
N TYR A 37 -5.01 5.47 -24.10
CA TYR A 37 -5.65 5.25 -22.81
C TYR A 37 -5.56 6.48 -21.90
N THR A 38 -6.40 6.48 -20.87
CA THR A 38 -6.30 7.40 -19.74
C THR A 38 -6.60 6.65 -18.44
N ALA A 39 -6.24 7.27 -17.31
CA ALA A 39 -6.33 6.67 -15.99
C ALA A 39 -7.19 7.50 -15.04
N ARG A 40 -7.93 6.80 -14.18
CA ARG A 40 -8.68 7.38 -13.07
C ARG A 40 -8.47 6.53 -11.82
N LEU A 41 -8.39 7.19 -10.66
CA LEU A 41 -8.48 6.52 -9.36
C LEU A 41 -9.95 6.45 -8.92
N ARG A 42 -10.38 5.28 -8.46
CA ARG A 42 -11.70 5.02 -7.90
C ARG A 42 -11.55 4.37 -6.52
N GLY A 43 -12.13 4.97 -5.49
CA GLY A 43 -12.08 4.48 -4.11
C GLY A 43 -11.96 5.63 -3.12
N GLU A 44 -12.20 5.35 -1.84
CA GLU A 44 -12.04 6.31 -0.74
C GLU A 44 -11.02 5.76 0.26
N ASN A 45 -9.88 6.44 0.43
CA ASN A 45 -8.83 6.23 1.45
C ASN A 45 -8.13 4.86 1.54
N THR A 46 -8.86 3.73 1.48
CA THR A 46 -8.33 2.36 1.47
C THR A 46 -9.06 1.52 0.42
N GLY A 47 -8.31 0.82 -0.43
CA GLY A 47 -8.85 0.03 -1.54
C GLY A 47 -8.98 0.81 -2.85
N GLU A 48 -8.15 1.82 -3.07
CA GLU A 48 -8.16 2.55 -4.34
C GLU A 48 -7.84 1.63 -5.52
N THR A 49 -8.70 1.68 -6.54
CA THR A 49 -8.54 0.97 -7.80
C THR A 49 -8.09 1.96 -8.85
N LEU A 50 -6.97 1.66 -9.51
CA LEU A 50 -6.56 2.32 -10.73
C LEU A 50 -7.37 1.74 -11.90
N VAL A 51 -8.18 2.58 -12.52
CA VAL A 51 -9.00 2.23 -13.67
C VAL A 51 -8.35 2.84 -14.91
N LEU A 52 -7.98 1.99 -15.86
CA LEU A 52 -7.51 2.37 -17.19
C LEU A 52 -8.64 2.15 -18.19
N HIS A 53 -8.94 3.16 -18.99
CA HIS A 53 -9.90 3.02 -20.08
C HIS A 53 -9.43 3.77 -21.32
N PRO A 54 -9.84 3.32 -22.52
CA PRO A 54 -9.60 4.04 -23.76
C PRO A 54 -10.02 5.50 -23.65
N SER A 55 -9.17 6.39 -24.17
CA SER A 55 -9.39 7.84 -24.13
C SER A 55 -10.67 8.26 -24.86
N GLU A 56 -11.08 7.51 -25.88
CA GLU A 56 -12.31 7.75 -26.64
C GLU A 56 -13.60 7.65 -25.80
N TRP A 57 -13.57 6.91 -24.68
CA TRP A 57 -14.69 6.80 -23.76
C TRP A 57 -14.89 8.07 -22.92
N VAL A 58 -13.89 8.94 -22.86
CA VAL A 58 -13.90 10.13 -22.02
C VAL A 58 -14.16 11.38 -22.85
N VAL A 59 -15.12 12.19 -22.42
CA VAL A 59 -15.33 13.54 -22.93
C VAL A 59 -15.45 14.48 -21.75
N ASP A 60 -14.66 15.56 -21.77
CA ASP A 60 -14.59 16.55 -20.71
C ASP A 60 -14.39 15.93 -19.31
N GLY A 61 -13.47 14.95 -19.23
CA GLY A 61 -13.12 14.25 -17.98
C GLY A 61 -14.16 13.25 -17.46
N ASN A 62 -15.26 13.06 -18.18
CA ASN A 62 -16.33 12.13 -17.79
C ASN A 62 -16.38 10.93 -18.74
N VAL A 63 -16.57 9.72 -18.21
CA VAL A 63 -16.80 8.50 -19.00
C VAL A 63 -18.21 8.52 -19.56
N HIS A 64 -18.37 8.29 -20.88
CA HIS A 64 -19.65 8.25 -21.59
C HIS A 64 -19.99 6.81 -21.98
N PRO A 65 -20.96 6.16 -21.31
CA PRO A 65 -21.31 4.76 -21.57
C PRO A 65 -21.69 4.46 -23.03
N ASP A 66 -22.31 5.41 -23.72
CA ASP A 66 -22.70 5.25 -25.14
C ASP A 66 -21.51 5.13 -26.11
N ARG A 67 -20.28 5.36 -25.64
CA ARG A 67 -19.03 5.19 -26.40
C ARG A 67 -18.29 3.89 -26.07
N ILE A 68 -18.82 3.09 -25.15
CA ILE A 68 -18.21 1.83 -24.75
C ILE A 68 -18.80 0.72 -25.63
N GLU A 69 -18.10 0.42 -26.71
CA GLU A 69 -18.46 -0.71 -27.60
C GLU A 69 -18.02 -2.06 -27.02
N ASP A 70 -16.94 -2.06 -26.25
CA ASP A 70 -16.33 -3.26 -25.66
C ASP A 70 -15.76 -2.92 -24.28
N ILE A 71 -16.44 -3.38 -23.22
CA ILE A 71 -16.05 -3.10 -21.84
C ILE A 71 -14.77 -3.86 -21.42
N ASP A 72 -14.41 -4.94 -22.11
CA ASP A 72 -13.23 -5.75 -21.79
C ASP A 72 -11.92 -5.01 -22.10
N ARG A 73 -11.99 -3.88 -22.82
CA ARG A 73 -10.87 -2.96 -23.03
C ARG A 73 -10.51 -2.15 -21.78
N GLY A 74 -11.38 -2.10 -20.77
CA GLY A 74 -11.11 -1.48 -19.48
C GLY A 74 -10.26 -2.39 -18.60
N VAL A 75 -9.32 -1.80 -17.85
CA VAL A 75 -8.47 -2.53 -16.91
C VAL A 75 -8.64 -1.92 -15.52
N GLU A 76 -8.92 -2.76 -14.52
CA GLU A 76 -9.01 -2.35 -13.13
C GLU A 76 -7.88 -3.01 -12.33
N ILE A 77 -7.10 -2.19 -11.63
CA ILE A 77 -5.91 -2.62 -10.88
C ILE A 77 -6.09 -2.17 -9.44
N PRO A 78 -6.31 -3.08 -8.48
CA PRO A 78 -6.28 -2.74 -7.07
C PRO A 78 -4.89 -2.22 -6.68
N LEU A 79 -4.81 -1.01 -6.14
CA LEU A 79 -3.54 -0.45 -5.67
C LEU A 79 -3.24 -0.84 -4.22
N GLU A 80 -4.23 -1.35 -3.51
CA GLU A 80 -4.18 -1.71 -2.10
C GLU A 80 -4.86 -3.06 -1.86
N GLY A 81 -4.46 -3.75 -0.79
CA GLY A 81 -4.91 -5.11 -0.48
C GLY A 81 -4.02 -6.19 -1.11
N ALA A 82 -4.27 -7.44 -0.68
CA ALA A 82 -3.57 -8.63 -1.14
C ALA A 82 -3.73 -8.82 -2.65
N VAL A 83 -2.61 -8.85 -3.38
CA VAL A 83 -2.61 -9.14 -4.83
C VAL A 83 -2.87 -10.63 -5.08
N ASP A 84 -2.51 -11.48 -4.11
CA ASP A 84 -2.71 -12.91 -4.12
C ASP A 84 -3.05 -13.39 -2.70
N THR A 85 -4.11 -14.18 -2.56
CA THR A 85 -4.54 -14.70 -1.26
C THR A 85 -3.93 -16.06 -0.93
N ASP A 86 -3.21 -16.69 -1.87
CA ASP A 86 -2.63 -18.02 -1.63
C ASP A 86 -1.42 -17.99 -0.69
N ASP A 87 -0.82 -16.82 -0.43
CA ASP A 87 0.34 -16.63 0.46
C ASP A 87 0.03 -15.95 1.82
N TRP A 88 -1.24 -15.78 2.18
CA TRP A 88 -1.64 -15.12 3.42
C TRP A 88 -1.01 -15.72 4.67
N ASP A 89 -1.06 -17.05 4.80
CA ASP A 89 -0.52 -17.76 5.96
C ASP A 89 1.00 -17.63 6.03
N ALA A 90 1.69 -17.65 4.88
CA ALA A 90 3.14 -17.50 4.81
C ALA A 90 3.60 -16.08 5.19
N VAL A 91 2.88 -15.06 4.72
CA VAL A 91 3.12 -13.66 5.11
C VAL A 91 2.87 -13.45 6.59
N ASP A 92 1.77 -13.99 7.13
CA ASP A 92 1.47 -13.85 8.56
C ASP A 92 2.51 -14.53 9.43
N GLU A 93 2.93 -15.75 9.08
CA GLU A 93 3.99 -16.47 9.78
C GLU A 93 5.32 -15.70 9.78
N HIS A 94 5.72 -15.14 8.64
CA HIS A 94 6.91 -14.30 8.53
C HIS A 94 6.81 -13.05 9.42
N ASN A 95 5.71 -12.30 9.29
CA ASN A 95 5.48 -11.07 10.04
C ASN A 95 5.48 -11.32 11.56
N MET A 96 4.84 -12.40 12.01
CA MET A 96 4.80 -12.79 13.41
C MET A 96 6.17 -13.24 13.92
N THR A 97 6.95 -13.96 13.09
CA THR A 97 8.34 -14.32 13.42
C THR A 97 9.22 -13.10 13.65
N VAL A 98 9.11 -12.08 12.80
CA VAL A 98 9.82 -10.80 12.98
C VAL A 98 9.40 -10.14 14.30
N ALA A 99 8.10 -10.07 14.59
CA ALA A 99 7.59 -9.48 15.82
C ALA A 99 8.06 -10.21 17.09
N GLU A 100 8.14 -11.54 17.05
CA GLU A 100 8.67 -12.35 18.15
C GLU A 100 10.14 -12.02 18.45
N ARG A 101 10.97 -11.88 17.41
CA ARG A 101 12.39 -11.52 17.57
C ARG A 101 12.59 -10.13 18.12
N VAL A 102 11.74 -9.17 17.72
CA VAL A 102 11.73 -7.83 18.32
C VAL A 102 11.43 -7.95 19.81
N ALA A 103 10.46 -8.78 20.21
CA ALA A 103 10.15 -9.02 21.62
C ALA A 103 11.34 -9.64 22.38
N GLU A 104 11.99 -10.64 21.79
CA GLU A 104 13.14 -11.34 22.40
C GLU A 104 14.36 -10.42 22.58
N THR A 105 14.61 -9.53 21.61
CA THR A 105 15.83 -8.70 21.58
C THR A 105 15.64 -7.37 22.29
N HIS A 106 14.47 -6.74 22.14
CA HIS A 106 14.20 -5.37 22.58
C HIS A 106 13.15 -5.28 23.70
N GLY A 107 12.51 -6.40 24.05
CA GLY A 107 11.58 -6.50 25.16
C GLY A 107 10.11 -6.40 24.77
N GLU A 108 9.24 -6.73 25.73
CA GLU A 108 7.81 -6.94 25.50
C GLU A 108 7.04 -5.71 25.00
N VAL A 109 7.45 -4.48 25.37
CA VAL A 109 6.77 -3.26 24.88
C VAL A 109 6.97 -3.12 23.37
N HIS A 110 8.22 -3.27 22.90
CA HIS A 110 8.50 -3.26 21.46
C HIS A 110 7.88 -4.47 20.76
N GLY A 111 7.94 -5.64 21.37
CA GLY A 111 7.28 -6.86 20.88
C GLY A 111 5.78 -6.71 20.69
N ALA A 112 5.08 -6.08 21.64
CA ALA A 112 3.64 -5.86 21.55
C ALA A 112 3.26 -4.90 20.40
N ASN A 113 4.02 -3.82 20.23
CA ASN A 113 3.88 -2.90 19.11
C ASN A 113 4.16 -3.62 17.77
N ALA A 114 5.23 -4.41 17.73
CA ALA A 114 5.61 -5.18 16.55
C ALA A 114 4.53 -6.21 16.15
N ARG A 115 3.93 -6.92 17.12
CA ARG A 115 2.81 -7.85 16.86
C ARG A 115 1.59 -7.13 16.33
N ALA A 116 1.26 -5.95 16.87
CA ALA A 116 0.15 -5.14 16.36
C ALA A 116 0.40 -4.70 14.91
N PHE A 117 1.64 -4.32 14.59
CA PHE A 117 2.04 -3.94 13.23
C PHE A 117 2.05 -5.13 12.27
N ALA A 118 2.57 -6.29 12.69
CA ALA A 118 2.51 -7.53 11.95
C ALA A 118 1.06 -7.91 11.62
N THR A 119 0.16 -7.88 12.61
CA THR A 119 -1.27 -8.15 12.41
C THR A 119 -1.91 -7.17 11.41
N PHE A 120 -1.52 -5.89 11.45
CA PHE A 120 -1.98 -4.89 10.50
C PHE A 120 -1.49 -5.18 9.07
N MET A 121 -0.18 -5.37 8.90
CA MET A 121 0.44 -5.62 7.59
C MET A 121 -0.02 -6.93 6.96
N SER A 122 -0.18 -7.98 7.76
CA SER A 122 -0.90 -9.18 7.36
C SER A 122 -2.31 -8.78 6.96
N ASN A 123 -3.21 -8.45 7.89
CA ASN A 123 -4.67 -8.36 7.62
C ASN A 123 -5.13 -7.28 6.65
N HIS A 124 -4.39 -6.18 6.49
CA HIS A 124 -4.80 -5.05 5.64
C HIS A 124 -4.10 -5.08 4.27
N TYR A 125 -2.89 -5.64 4.21
CA TYR A 125 -2.04 -5.54 3.03
C TYR A 125 -1.60 -6.88 2.45
N ALA A 126 -1.65 -7.97 3.23
CA ALA A 126 -1.03 -9.26 2.93
C ALA A 126 0.42 -9.09 2.44
N ARG A 127 1.18 -8.27 3.15
CA ARG A 127 2.56 -7.98 2.80
C ARG A 127 3.51 -8.22 3.95
N PRO A 128 4.77 -8.57 3.65
CA PRO A 128 5.85 -8.55 4.63
C PRO A 128 5.97 -7.16 5.28
N VAL A 129 6.28 -7.14 6.58
CA VAL A 129 6.43 -5.89 7.36
C VAL A 129 7.53 -4.97 6.82
N GLU A 130 8.57 -5.52 6.20
CA GLU A 130 9.66 -4.77 5.55
C GLU A 130 9.25 -4.05 4.25
N GLU A 131 8.12 -4.42 3.65
CA GLU A 131 7.57 -3.73 2.48
C GLU A 131 6.66 -2.55 2.85
N ALA A 132 6.45 -2.28 4.14
CA ALA A 132 5.58 -1.21 4.58
C ALA A 132 6.05 0.16 4.07
N THR A 133 5.17 0.86 3.33
CA THR A 133 5.47 2.22 2.87
C THR A 133 5.24 3.24 3.97
N GLY A 134 5.75 4.47 3.79
CA GLY A 134 5.54 5.56 4.75
C GLY A 134 4.05 5.83 5.02
N ARG A 135 3.20 5.71 3.99
CA ARG A 135 1.75 5.85 4.11
C ARG A 135 1.11 4.74 4.94
N MET A 136 1.56 3.49 4.77
CA MET A 136 1.08 2.36 5.57
C MET A 136 1.48 2.51 7.04
N ARG A 137 2.71 2.99 7.30
CA ARG A 137 3.17 3.31 8.66
C ARG A 137 2.34 4.45 9.28
N GLU A 138 2.05 5.50 8.52
CA GLU A 138 1.20 6.60 8.98
C GLU A 138 -0.21 6.10 9.32
N GLU A 139 -0.85 5.36 8.43
CA GLU A 139 -2.17 4.74 8.67
C GLU A 139 -2.15 3.86 9.92
N PHE A 140 -1.10 3.04 10.07
CA PHE A 140 -0.95 2.24 11.27
C PHE A 140 -0.93 3.12 12.53
N LEU A 141 -0.09 4.14 12.56
CA LEU A 141 0.11 5.00 13.74
C LEU A 141 -1.12 5.85 14.07
N THR A 142 -1.77 6.44 13.07
CA THR A 142 -2.84 7.40 13.29
C THR A 142 -4.23 6.78 13.34
N GLU A 143 -4.42 5.64 12.68
CA GLU A 143 -5.73 5.01 12.54
C GLU A 143 -5.81 3.64 13.20
N TYR A 144 -4.96 2.70 12.79
CA TYR A 144 -5.11 1.31 13.20
C TYR A 144 -4.71 1.09 14.66
N PHE A 145 -3.50 1.47 15.03
CA PHE A 145 -2.89 1.26 16.35
C PHE A 145 -3.75 1.82 17.49
N PRO A 146 -4.21 3.09 17.48
CA PRO A 146 -5.02 3.62 18.57
C PRO A 146 -6.42 2.98 18.66
N ARG A 147 -6.97 2.47 17.54
CA ARG A 147 -8.33 1.89 17.50
C ARG A 147 -8.36 0.39 17.81
N ASN A 148 -7.30 -0.34 17.44
CA ASN A 148 -7.30 -1.81 17.44
C ASN A 148 -6.31 -2.43 18.43
N ALA A 149 -5.16 -1.81 18.66
CA ALA A 149 -4.14 -2.35 19.55
C ALA A 149 -4.38 -1.97 21.03
N TRP A 150 -5.18 -0.94 21.28
CA TRP A 150 -5.47 -0.40 22.62
C TRP A 150 -4.21 -0.19 23.48
N PRO A 151 -3.21 0.57 22.98
CA PRO A 151 -1.90 0.61 23.60
C PRO A 151 -1.92 1.27 24.98
N ASP A 152 -0.98 0.93 25.83
CA ASP A 152 -0.65 1.69 27.03
C ASP A 152 0.26 2.90 26.73
N ASP A 153 0.63 3.66 27.77
CA ASP A 153 1.46 4.85 27.61
C ASP A 153 2.89 4.52 27.16
N ASP A 154 3.45 3.39 27.63
CA ASP A 154 4.81 2.98 27.28
C ASP A 154 4.85 2.52 25.81
N GLN A 155 3.86 1.75 25.39
CA GLN A 155 3.66 1.33 24.00
C GLN A 155 3.49 2.52 23.06
N ARG A 156 2.68 3.53 23.43
CA ARG A 156 2.53 4.77 22.67
C ARG A 156 3.84 5.54 22.56
N ALA A 157 4.61 5.61 23.64
CA ALA A 157 5.83 6.42 23.68
C ALA A 157 6.92 5.90 22.73
N VAL A 158 6.92 4.60 22.43
CA VAL A 158 7.99 3.95 21.65
C VAL A 158 7.52 3.36 20.32
N VAL A 159 6.27 3.60 19.89
CA VAL A 159 5.70 2.92 18.71
C VAL A 159 6.48 3.20 17.42
N GLU A 160 6.91 4.43 17.17
CA GLU A 160 7.71 4.75 15.97
C GLU A 160 9.06 4.03 15.99
N GLU A 161 9.75 4.01 17.15
CA GLU A 161 10.99 3.25 17.34
C GLU A 161 10.76 1.75 17.15
N SER A 162 9.64 1.20 17.67
CA SER A 162 9.27 -0.20 17.44
C SER A 162 9.13 -0.54 15.96
N LEU A 163 8.57 0.37 15.14
CA LEU A 163 8.45 0.13 13.71
C LEU A 163 9.80 0.12 13.01
N ASP A 164 10.75 0.95 13.46
CA ASP A 164 12.11 0.96 12.92
C ASP A 164 12.84 -0.35 13.27
N LEU A 165 12.72 -0.80 14.52
CA LEU A 165 13.27 -2.09 14.98
C LEU A 165 12.69 -3.28 14.21
N VAL A 166 11.40 -3.24 13.83
CA VAL A 166 10.79 -4.25 12.95
C VAL A 166 11.48 -4.29 11.59
N ALA A 167 11.68 -3.13 10.94
CA ALA A 167 12.35 -3.06 9.64
C ALA A 167 13.81 -3.55 9.71
N GLU A 168 14.53 -3.18 10.78
CA GLU A 168 15.90 -3.64 11.02
C GLU A 168 15.97 -5.15 11.25
N THR A 169 15.03 -5.70 12.02
CA THR A 169 14.96 -7.13 12.32
C THR A 169 14.63 -7.95 11.07
N ALA A 170 13.69 -7.49 10.24
CA ALA A 170 13.35 -8.15 8.98
C ALA A 170 14.52 -8.14 7.97
N ALA A 171 15.24 -7.01 7.87
CA ALA A 171 16.40 -6.91 6.99
C ALA A 171 17.56 -7.85 7.38
N ALA A 172 17.64 -8.25 8.65
CA ALA A 172 18.65 -9.20 9.13
C ALA A 172 18.36 -10.67 8.72
N GLU A 173 17.16 -10.96 8.24
CA GLU A 173 16.71 -12.30 7.82
C GLU A 173 16.85 -12.55 6.31
N SER A 174 17.13 -11.51 5.53
CA SER A 174 17.17 -11.52 4.06
C SER A 174 18.51 -11.97 3.46
#